data_AF-A0A9X6X690-F1
#
_entry.id   AF-A0A9X6X690-F1
#
_cell.length_a   1.000
_cell.length_b   1.000
_cell.length_c   1.000
_cell.angle_alpha   90.00
_cell.angle_beta   90.00
_cell.angle_gamma   90.00
#
_symmetry.space_group_name_H-M   'P 1'
#
loop_
_entity.id
_entity.type
_entity.pdbx_description
1 polymer ?
#
loop_
_entity_poly.entity_id
_entity_poly.type
_entity_poly.pdbx_seq_one_letter_code
_entity_poly.pdbx_strand_id
1 'polypeptide(L)'
;MIFSERLKEEREKRNWSQNDLAEKLHVSRQSVSKWETGKNYPSIEIIIHLSDLFGITIDELLRSDEELTQKIIEDSKQLAYPKWKVFFDSLFMIGVFLFIAKNRCMDAK
;
A
#
# COMPACT_ATOMS: atom_id res chain seq x y z
N MET A 1 -11.61 14.54 -9.82
CA MET A 1 -11.95 14.31 -8.40
C MET A 1 -10.80 13.57 -7.78
N ILE A 2 -10.34 14.02 -6.63
CA ILE A 2 -9.29 13.33 -5.85
C ILE A 2 -9.99 12.35 -4.90
N PHE A 3 -9.29 11.30 -4.43
CA PHE A 3 -9.87 10.28 -3.54
C PHE A 3 -10.64 10.88 -2.34
N SER A 4 -10.10 11.95 -1.73
CA SER A 4 -10.69 12.62 -0.58
C SER A 4 -12.09 13.19 -0.85
N GLU A 5 -12.29 13.78 -2.03
CA GLU A 5 -13.57 14.32 -2.48
C GLU A 5 -14.55 13.18 -2.74
N ARG A 6 -14.10 12.14 -3.45
CA ARG A 6 -14.93 10.97 -3.78
C ARG A 6 -15.41 10.25 -2.53
N LEU A 7 -14.54 10.05 -1.54
CA LEU A 7 -14.88 9.47 -0.24
C LEU A 7 -15.98 10.26 0.45
N LYS A 8 -15.83 11.59 0.49
CA LYS A 8 -16.80 12.49 1.09
C LYS A 8 -18.14 12.44 0.37
N GLU A 9 -18.14 12.47 -0.96
CA GLU A 9 -19.36 12.35 -1.77
C GLU A 9 -20.11 11.05 -1.51
N GLU A 10 -19.43 9.91 -1.53
CA GLU A 10 -20.07 8.61 -1.30
C GLU A 10 -20.63 8.49 0.12
N ARG A 11 -19.96 9.07 1.12
CA ARG A 11 -20.48 9.18 2.48
C ARG A 11 -21.75 10.04 2.52
N GLU A 12 -21.72 11.22 1.90
CA GLU A 12 -22.83 12.18 1.93
C GLU A 12 -24.05 11.70 1.14
N LYS A 13 -23.86 10.98 0.02
CA LYS A 13 -24.93 10.30 -0.73
C LYS A 13 -25.73 9.32 0.13
N ARG A 14 -25.11 8.78 1.18
CA ARG A 14 -25.71 7.82 2.12
C ARG A 14 -26.20 8.48 3.41
N ASN A 15 -26.13 9.81 3.50
CA ASN A 15 -26.47 10.60 4.70
C ASN A 15 -25.68 10.17 5.94
N TRP A 16 -24.45 9.69 5.77
CA TRP A 16 -23.60 9.26 6.89
C TRP A 16 -22.78 10.42 7.42
N SER A 17 -22.66 10.53 8.74
CA SER A 17 -21.65 11.37 9.38
C SER A 17 -20.25 10.75 9.25
N GLN A 18 -19.20 11.54 9.45
CA GLN A 18 -17.84 11.00 9.54
C GLN A 18 -17.70 9.95 10.67
N ASN A 19 -18.51 10.06 11.72
CA ASN A 19 -18.54 9.08 12.80
C ASN A 19 -19.20 7.77 12.35
N ASP A 20 -20.29 7.84 11.58
CA ASP A 20 -21.01 6.66 11.09
C ASP A 20 -20.14 5.85 10.13
N LEU A 21 -19.38 6.52 9.26
CA LEU A 21 -18.41 5.86 8.38
C LEU A 21 -17.27 5.23 9.19
N ALA A 22 -16.80 5.92 10.23
CA ALA A 22 -15.74 5.42 11.10
C ALA A 22 -16.19 4.15 11.86
N GLU A 23 -17.42 4.12 12.35
CA GLU A 23 -18.02 2.95 13.00
C GLU A 23 -18.14 1.77 12.05
N LYS A 24 -18.58 2.00 10.80
CA LYS A 24 -18.70 0.95 9.77
C LYS A 24 -17.36 0.33 9.37
N LEU A 25 -16.28 1.11 9.45
CA LEU A 25 -14.93 0.68 9.09
C LEU A 25 -14.09 0.27 10.31
N HIS A 26 -14.65 0.35 11.53
CA HIS A 26 -13.93 0.10 12.78
C HIS A 26 -12.65 0.93 12.94
N VAL A 27 -12.71 2.21 12.55
CA VAL A 27 -11.61 3.18 12.67
C VAL A 27 -12.03 4.38 13.51
N SER A 28 -11.09 5.28 13.83
CA SER A 28 -11.45 6.53 14.50
C SER A 28 -12.04 7.55 13.53
N ARG A 29 -12.96 8.38 14.03
CA ARG A 29 -13.47 9.56 13.28
C ARG A 29 -12.34 10.47 12.79
N GLN A 30 -11.23 10.58 13.54
CA GLN A 30 -10.09 11.37 13.10
C GLN A 30 -9.41 10.79 11.85
N SER A 31 -9.37 9.46 11.69
CA SER A 31 -8.87 8.83 10.47
C SER A 31 -9.71 9.22 9.26
N VAL A 32 -11.03 9.08 9.35
CA VAL A 32 -11.97 9.50 8.30
C VAL A 32 -11.80 10.98 7.95
N SER A 33 -11.69 11.85 8.96
CA SER A 33 -11.46 13.29 8.73
C SER A 33 -10.13 13.57 8.01
N LYS A 34 -9.05 12.84 8.31
CA LYS A 34 -7.77 13.01 7.62
C LYS A 34 -7.84 12.56 6.16
N TRP A 35 -8.58 11.48 5.86
CA TRP A 35 -8.81 11.00 4.50
C TRP A 35 -9.62 12.00 3.67
N GLU A 36 -10.75 12.48 4.21
CA GLU A 36 -11.61 13.47 3.53
C GLU A 36 -10.96 14.84 3.36
N THR A 37 -9.91 15.14 4.12
CA THR A 37 -9.12 16.38 3.98
C THR A 37 -7.83 16.18 3.18
N GLY A 38 -7.57 14.98 2.65
CA GLY A 38 -6.37 14.67 1.87
C GLY A 38 -5.07 14.70 2.69
N LYS A 39 -5.14 14.73 4.02
CA LYS A 39 -3.93 14.75 4.89
C LYS A 39 -3.15 13.44 4.85
N ASN A 40 -3.84 12.33 4.62
CA ASN A 40 -3.25 11.03 4.39
C ASN A 40 -4.21 10.10 3.65
N TYR A 41 -3.68 8.96 3.20
CA TYR A 41 -4.47 7.89 2.59
C TYR A 41 -4.71 6.73 3.56
N PRO A 42 -5.86 6.05 3.48
CA PRO A 42 -6.10 4.79 4.17
C PRO A 42 -5.16 3.67 3.68
N SER A 43 -5.10 2.56 4.41
CA SER A 43 -4.45 1.34 3.93
C SER A 43 -5.24 0.71 2.78
N ILE A 44 -4.57 -0.14 1.99
CA ILE A 44 -5.23 -0.87 0.88
C ILE A 44 -6.42 -1.71 1.36
N GLU A 45 -6.32 -2.31 2.56
CA GLU A 45 -7.40 -3.06 3.20
C GLU A 45 -8.64 -2.17 3.39
N ILE A 46 -8.47 -0.97 3.94
CA ILE A 46 -9.58 -0.03 4.13
C ILE A 46 -10.15 0.44 2.77
N ILE A 47 -9.32 0.58 1.74
CA ILE A 47 -9.78 0.93 0.38
C ILE A 47 -10.68 -0.17 -0.18
N ILE A 48 -10.33 -1.45 0.01
CA ILE A 48 -11.17 -2.59 -0.37
C ILE A 48 -12.50 -2.56 0.40
N HIS A 49 -12.44 -2.35 1.71
CA HIS A 49 -13.65 -2.27 2.54
C HIS A 49 -14.54 -1.09 2.13
N LEU A 50 -13.96 0.04 1.74
CA LEU A 50 -14.70 1.19 1.21
C LEU A 50 -15.38 0.85 -0.13
N SER A 51 -14.69 0.17 -1.05
CA SER A 51 -15.32 -0.28 -2.31
C SER A 51 -16.50 -1.21 -2.04
N ASP A 52 -16.36 -2.15 -1.10
CA ASP A 52 -17.44 -3.06 -0.72
C ASP A 52 -18.61 -2.32 -0.05
N LEU A 53 -18.30 -1.41 0.88
CA LEU A 53 -19.29 -0.64 1.63
C LEU A 53 -20.08 0.33 0.73
N PHE A 54 -19.43 0.88 -0.28
CA PHE A 54 -20.06 1.77 -1.25
C PHE A 54 -20.66 1.02 -2.46
N GLY A 55 -20.28 -0.23 -2.70
CA GLY A 55 -20.74 -0.98 -3.87
C GLY A 55 -20.23 -0.39 -5.19
N ILE A 56 -19.04 0.20 -5.18
CA ILE A 56 -18.35 0.73 -6.37
C ILE A 56 -17.01 0.02 -6.51
N THR A 57 -16.43 0.01 -7.70
CA THR A 57 -15.11 -0.58 -7.90
C THR A 57 -14.01 0.28 -7.27
N ILE A 58 -12.87 -0.34 -6.96
CA ILE A 58 -11.69 0.39 -6.49
C ILE A 58 -11.25 1.44 -7.55
N ASP A 59 -11.31 1.11 -8.85
CA ASP A 59 -11.03 2.09 -9.91
C ASP A 59 -11.92 3.34 -9.80
N GLU A 60 -13.22 3.15 -9.57
CA GLU A 60 -14.18 4.25 -9.41
C GLU A 60 -14.01 5.04 -8.11
N LEU A 61 -13.48 4.41 -7.06
CA LEU A 61 -13.15 5.06 -5.80
C LEU A 61 -11.86 5.89 -5.91
N LEU A 62 -10.91 5.44 -6.73
CA LEU A 62 -9.57 6.02 -6.88
C LEU A 62 -9.41 6.90 -8.13
N ARG A 63 -10.44 6.99 -8.96
CA ARG A 63 -10.34 7.57 -10.31
C ARG A 63 -9.80 8.99 -10.27
N SER A 64 -8.71 9.22 -11.02
CA SER A 64 -8.01 10.49 -11.16
C SER A 64 -7.11 10.92 -9.98
N ASP A 65 -6.76 10.01 -9.07
CA ASP A 65 -5.74 10.23 -8.05
C ASP A 65 -4.43 9.49 -8.41
N GLU A 66 -3.59 10.15 -9.21
CA GLU A 66 -2.30 9.60 -9.63
C GLU A 66 -1.37 9.35 -8.43
N GLU A 67 -1.42 10.20 -7.40
CA GLU A 67 -0.58 10.06 -6.20
C GLU A 67 -0.92 8.80 -5.39
N LEU A 68 -2.22 8.55 -5.15
CA LEU A 68 -2.67 7.35 -4.46
C LEU A 68 -2.37 6.08 -5.28
N THR A 69 -2.54 6.15 -6.60
CA THR A 69 -2.20 5.05 -7.50
C THR A 69 -0.71 4.71 -7.41
N GLN A 70 0.17 5.72 -7.43
CA GLN A 70 1.61 5.50 -7.25
C GLN A 70 1.95 4.91 -5.88
N LYS A 71 1.31 5.39 -4.81
CA LYS A 71 1.54 4.86 -3.46
C LYS A 71 1.16 3.37 -3.36
N ILE A 72 0.02 2.97 -3.91
CA ILE A 72 -0.42 1.56 -3.91
C ILE A 72 0.57 0.69 -4.70
N ILE A 73 1.04 1.18 -5.86
CA ILE A 73 2.05 0.48 -6.66
C ILE A 73 3.35 0.34 -5.86
N GLU A 74 3.79 1.37 -5.16
CA GLU A 74 5.00 1.34 -4.35
C GLU A 74 4.89 0.37 -3.16
N ASP A 75 3.77 0.41 -2.43
CA ASP A 75 3.47 -0.53 -1.35
C ASP A 75 3.44 -1.99 -1.87
N SER A 76 2.89 -2.22 -3.07
CA SER A 76 2.87 -3.55 -3.69
C SER A 76 4.28 -4.07 -4.03
N LYS A 77 5.19 -3.20 -4.49
CA LYS A 77 6.58 -3.57 -4.80
C LYS A 77 7.35 -3.96 -3.52
N GLN A 78 7.07 -3.29 -2.40
CA GLN A 78 7.69 -3.64 -1.12
C GLN A 78 7.30 -5.04 -0.63
N LEU A 79 6.07 -5.50 -0.91
CA LEU A 79 5.61 -6.86 -0.58
C LEU A 79 6.28 -7.93 -1.45
N ALA A 80 6.47 -7.66 -2.74
CA ALA A 80 7.09 -8.61 -3.67
C ALA A 80 8.59 -8.83 -3.40
N TYR A 81 9.30 -7.80 -2.92
CA TYR A 81 10.73 -7.90 -2.65
C TYR A 81 11.12 -7.23 -1.31
N PRO A 82 10.87 -7.91 -0.19
CA PRO A 82 11.13 -7.37 1.14
C PRO A 82 12.63 -7.18 1.39
N LYS A 83 13.02 -6.12 2.12
CA LYS A 83 14.43 -5.72 2.34
C LYS A 83 15.34 -6.84 2.86
N TRP A 84 14.82 -7.72 3.72
CA TRP A 84 15.56 -8.88 4.23
C TRP A 84 15.99 -9.88 3.13
N LYS A 85 15.25 -9.97 2.01
CA LYS A 85 15.57 -10.87 0.91
C LYS A 85 16.81 -10.39 0.15
N VAL A 86 16.93 -9.08 -0.07
CA VAL A 86 18.14 -8.44 -0.61
C VAL A 86 19.36 -8.78 0.26
N PHE A 87 19.19 -8.74 1.58
CA PHE A 87 20.25 -9.07 2.53
C PHE A 87 20.71 -10.53 2.36
N PHE A 88 19.79 -11.49 2.33
CA PHE A 88 20.14 -12.90 2.12
C PHE A 88 20.74 -13.16 0.73
N ASP A 89 20.21 -12.54 -0.32
CA ASP A 89 20.71 -12.67 -1.69
C ASP A 89 22.16 -12.14 -1.79
N SER A 90 22.47 -11.01 -1.13
CA SER A 90 23.84 -10.48 -1.06
C SER A 90 24.80 -11.38 -0.28
N LEU A 91 24.35 -11.95 0.85
CA LEU A 91 25.14 -12.89 1.65
C LEU A 91 25.46 -14.17 0.84
N PHE A 92 24.47 -14.66 0.09
CA PHE A 92 24.63 -15.80 -0.79
C PHE A 92 25.63 -15.51 -1.91
N MET A 93 25.54 -14.35 -2.57
CA MET A 93 26.47 -13.93 -3.62
C MET A 93 27.92 -13.79 -3.12
N ILE A 94 28.11 -13.24 -1.92
CA ILE A 94 29.44 -13.17 -1.28
C ILE A 94 29.98 -14.59 -1.01
N GLY A 95 29.12 -15.50 -0.52
CA GLY A 95 29.47 -16.90 -0.30
C GLY A 95 29.91 -17.62 -1.59
N VAL A 96 29.15 -17.46 -2.68
CA VAL A 96 29.50 -18.01 -3.99
C VAL A 96 30.83 -17.42 -4.50
N PHE A 97 31.05 -16.12 -4.34
CA PHE A 97 32.30 -15.47 -4.71
C PHE A 97 33.50 -16.05 -3.94
N LEU A 98 33.38 -16.20 -2.62
CA LEU A 98 34.43 -16.80 -1.78
C LEU A 98 34.69 -18.27 -2.15
N PHE A 99 33.65 -19.03 -2.49
CA PHE A 99 33.76 -20.41 -2.94
C PHE A 99 34.52 -20.53 -4.28
N ILE A 100 34.18 -19.68 -5.25
CA ILE A 100 34.88 -19.61 -6.55
C ILE A 100 36.34 -19.18 -6.36
N ALA A 101 36.60 -18.17 -5.53
CA ALA A 101 37.94 -17.69 -5.23
C ALA A 101 38.81 -18.77 -4.57
N LYS A 102 38.23 -19.54 -3.62
CA LYS A 102 38.91 -20.66 -2.96
C LYS A 102 39.29 -21.77 -3.95
N ASN A 103 38.35 -22.18 -4.80
CA ASN A 103 38.61 -23.25 -5.78
C ASN A 103 39.67 -22.82 -6.81
N ARG A 104 39.64 -21.56 -7.27
CA ARG A 104 40.65 -21.05 -8.23
C ARG A 104 42.06 -20.93 -7.64
N CYS A 105 42.19 -20.76 -6.32
CA CYS A 105 43.48 -20.73 -5.63
C CYS A 105 44.10 -22.13 -5.43
N MET A 106 43.26 -23.18 -5.37
CA MET A 106 43.70 -24.56 -5.17
C MET A 106 44.28 -25.19 -6.43
N ASP A 107 43.85 -24.78 -7.62
CA ASP A 107 44.37 -25.25 -8.91
C ASP A 107 45.69 -24.57 -9.34
N ALA A 108 46.15 -23.55 -8.59
CA ALA A 108 47.34 -22.76 -8.90
C ALA A 108 48.60 -23.20 -8.12
N LYS A 109 48.58 -24.38 -7.49
CA LYS A 109 49.65 -24.92 -6.64
C LYS A 109 49.98 -26.36 -7.01
#